data_AF-A0A291DL53-F1
#
_entry.id   AF-A0A291DL53-F1
#
_cell.length_a   1.000
_cell.length_b   1.000
_cell.length_c   1.000
_cell.angle_alpha   90.00
_cell.angle_beta   90.00
_cell.angle_gamma   90.00
#
_symmetry.space_group_name_H-M   'P 1'
#
loop_
_entity.id
_entity.type
_entity.pdbx_description
1 polymer ?
#
loop_
_entity_poly.entity_id
_entity_poly.type
_entity_poly.pdbx_seq_one_letter_code
_entity_poly.pdbx_strand_id
1 'polypeptide(L)'
;MDIGLFMLTLSLLASLASIFKLNSSPNFLIGYRTKQSMSNDQNWRFAQKTFFPMSFIFVFIVILFNRNGFIGDGVYTVLCLVVYMLAAVVTEYMLYKKNRK
;
A
#
# COMPACT_ATOMS: atom_id res chain seq x y z
N MET A 1 6.58 16.25 11.00
CA MET A 1 6.64 15.71 9.63
C MET A 1 5.24 15.24 9.29
N ASP A 2 4.68 15.66 8.16
CA ASP A 2 3.34 15.23 7.73
C ASP A 2 3.37 13.74 7.37
N ILE A 3 2.71 12.91 8.19
CA ILE A 3 2.72 11.46 8.07
C ILE A 3 2.07 11.00 6.76
N GLY A 4 1.00 11.66 6.32
CA GLY A 4 0.31 11.30 5.09
C GLY A 4 1.18 11.58 3.87
N LEU A 5 1.85 12.75 3.82
CA LEU A 5 2.82 13.04 2.77
C LEU A 5 3.98 12.03 2.76
N PHE A 6 4.53 11.69 3.92
CA PHE A 6 5.59 10.69 4.03
C PHE A 6 5.14 9.32 3.49
N MET A 7 3.98 8.83 3.94
CA MET A 7 3.41 7.54 3.49
C MET A 7 3.08 7.54 2.00
N LEU A 8 2.58 8.67 1.47
CA LEU A 8 2.27 8.85 0.06
C LEU A 8 3.55 8.80 -0.80
N THR A 9 4.60 9.52 -0.42
CA THR A 9 5.90 9.50 -1.11
C THR A 9 6.49 8.10 -1.10
N LEU A 10 6.49 7.41 0.06
CA LEU A 10 6.99 6.04 0.16
C LEU A 10 6.21 5.08 -0.75
N SER A 11 4.88 5.19 -0.74
CA SER A 11 4.00 4.36 -1.59
C SER A 11 4.21 4.64 -3.08
N LEU A 12 4.44 5.89 -3.47
CA LEU A 12 4.74 6.26 -4.85
C LEU A 12 6.07 5.66 -5.31
N LEU A 13 7.15 5.85 -4.54
CA LEU A 13 8.47 5.31 -4.86
C LEU A 13 8.44 3.78 -4.96
N ALA A 14 7.76 3.12 -4.02
CA ALA A 14 7.62 1.67 -4.02
C ALA A 14 6.75 1.16 -5.19
N SER A 15 5.71 1.90 -5.57
CA SER A 15 4.91 1.61 -6.77
C SER A 15 5.75 1.66 -8.03
N LEU A 16 6.55 2.73 -8.19
CA LEU A 16 7.45 2.89 -9.32
C LEU A 16 8.50 1.76 -9.35
N ALA A 17 9.12 1.45 -8.21
CA ALA A 17 10.06 0.33 -8.10
C ALA A 17 9.43 -1.01 -8.49
N SER A 18 8.16 -1.23 -8.12
CA SER A 18 7.41 -2.43 -8.50
C SER A 18 7.05 -2.46 -9.99
N ILE A 19 6.79 -1.32 -10.63
CA ILE A 19 6.48 -1.20 -12.06
C ILE A 19 7.74 -1.47 -12.90
N PHE A 20 8.87 -0.86 -12.52
CA PHE A 20 10.17 -1.05 -13.17
C PHE A 20 10.85 -2.38 -12.82
N LYS A 21 10.16 -3.27 -12.10
CA LYS A 21 10.66 -4.61 -11.69
C LYS A 21 11.99 -4.56 -10.91
N LEU A 22 12.24 -3.47 -10.19
CA LEU A 22 13.44 -3.30 -9.37
C LEU A 22 13.45 -4.23 -8.13
N ASN A 23 12.29 -4.80 -7.77
CA ASN A 23 12.14 -5.74 -6.66
C ASN A 23 11.52 -7.05 -7.17
N SER A 24 12.31 -7.80 -7.94
CA SER A 24 11.86 -8.88 -8.81
C SER A 24 11.60 -10.23 -8.11
N SER A 25 12.11 -10.41 -6.89
CA SER A 25 11.98 -11.62 -6.06
C SER A 25 11.49 -11.29 -4.64
N PRO A 26 10.88 -12.26 -3.93
CA PRO A 26 10.51 -12.12 -2.53
C PRO A 26 11.68 -11.67 -1.67
N ASN A 27 11.49 -10.57 -0.95
CA ASN A 27 12.51 -9.98 -0.10
C ASN A 27 12.00 -9.86 1.34
N PHE A 28 12.78 -10.38 2.29
CA PHE A 28 12.43 -10.34 3.71
C PHE A 28 12.57 -8.95 4.33
N LEU A 29 13.29 -8.02 3.70
CA LEU A 29 13.53 -6.67 4.21
C LEU A 29 12.52 -5.65 3.69
N ILE A 30 12.16 -5.72 2.39
CA ILE A 30 11.43 -4.64 1.70
C ILE A 30 10.22 -5.21 0.98
N GLY A 31 9.03 -4.65 1.23
CA GLY A 31 7.81 -4.97 0.51
C GLY A 31 6.61 -5.26 1.41
N TYR A 32 5.44 -5.40 0.80
CA TYR A 32 4.27 -6.04 1.40
C TYR A 32 4.58 -7.52 1.66
N ARG A 33 4.51 -7.96 2.91
CA ARG A 33 5.01 -9.27 3.35
C ARG A 33 3.94 -10.00 4.14
N THR A 34 3.17 -10.84 3.45
CA THR A 34 2.30 -11.85 4.06
C THR A 34 2.76 -13.24 3.63
N LYS A 35 2.36 -14.28 4.36
CA LYS A 35 2.66 -15.68 3.99
C LYS A 35 2.24 -15.96 2.55
N GLN A 36 1.10 -15.42 2.13
CA GLN A 36 0.57 -15.60 0.79
C GLN A 36 1.33 -14.79 -0.26
N SER A 37 1.71 -13.55 0.05
CA SER A 37 2.52 -12.72 -0.84
C SER A 37 3.91 -13.33 -1.09
N MET A 38 4.53 -13.91 -0.06
CA MET A 38 5.89 -14.46 -0.15
C MET A 38 5.97 -15.89 -0.71
N SER A 39 4.85 -16.52 -1.05
CA SER A 39 4.83 -17.94 -1.43
C SER A 39 5.52 -18.24 -2.76
N ASN A 40 5.58 -17.27 -3.68
CA ASN A 40 6.28 -17.36 -4.96
C ASN A 40 6.42 -15.96 -5.58
N ASP A 41 7.28 -15.84 -6.60
CA ASP A 41 7.56 -14.59 -7.31
C ASP A 41 6.31 -13.94 -7.92
N GLN A 42 5.35 -14.74 -8.39
CA GLN A 42 4.15 -14.23 -9.03
C GLN A 42 3.21 -13.58 -8.02
N ASN A 43 3.09 -14.14 -6.82
CA ASN A 43 2.32 -13.59 -5.71
C ASN A 43 3.00 -12.37 -5.11
N TRP A 44 4.33 -12.41 -5.00
CA TRP A 44 5.12 -11.28 -4.56
C TRP A 44 4.89 -10.06 -5.46
N ARG A 45 5.11 -10.23 -6.77
CA ARG A 45 4.93 -9.16 -7.76
C ARG A 45 3.50 -8.65 -7.82
N PHE A 46 2.52 -9.55 -7.72
CA PHE A 46 1.12 -9.16 -7.65
C PHE A 46 0.87 -8.29 -6.42
N ALA A 47 1.29 -8.75 -5.25
CA ALA A 47 1.08 -8.04 -4.00
C ALA A 47 1.72 -6.64 -4.00
N GLN A 48 2.96 -6.49 -4.47
CA GLN A 48 3.62 -5.17 -4.54
C GLN A 48 2.89 -4.24 -5.52
N LYS A 49 2.46 -4.74 -6.68
CA LYS A 49 1.70 -3.99 -7.69
C LYS A 49 0.28 -3.63 -7.25
N THR A 50 -0.25 -4.31 -6.25
CA THR A 50 -1.59 -4.04 -5.70
C THR A 50 -1.49 -3.12 -4.48
N PHE A 51 -0.65 -3.47 -3.52
CA PHE A 51 -0.54 -2.78 -2.24
C PHE A 51 -0.07 -1.34 -2.39
N PHE A 52 1.06 -1.09 -3.05
CA PHE A 52 1.62 0.26 -3.09
C PHE A 52 0.72 1.25 -3.84
N PRO A 53 0.14 0.91 -5.00
CA PRO A 53 -0.82 1.80 -5.66
C PRO A 53 -2.11 2.01 -4.85
N MET A 54 -2.64 1.00 -4.17
CA MET A 54 -3.82 1.16 -3.31
C MET A 54 -3.52 2.08 -2.12
N SER A 55 -2.41 1.84 -1.44
CA SER A 55 -1.95 2.67 -0.34
C SER A 55 -1.77 4.12 -0.78
N PHE A 56 -1.20 4.35 -1.97
CA PHE A 56 -1.10 5.68 -2.55
C PHE A 56 -2.48 6.33 -2.75
N ILE A 57 -3.40 5.64 -3.44
CA ILE A 57 -4.74 6.17 -3.74
C ILE A 57 -5.48 6.51 -2.44
N PHE A 58 -5.49 5.59 -1.48
CA PHE A 58 -6.22 5.77 -0.24
C PHE A 58 -5.66 6.89 0.63
N VAL A 59 -4.33 6.95 0.80
CA VAL A 59 -3.68 8.05 1.55
C VAL A 59 -3.90 9.38 0.84
N PHE A 60 -3.82 9.41 -0.50
CA PHE A 60 -4.09 10.62 -1.28
C PHE A 60 -5.52 11.15 -1.06
N ILE A 61 -6.52 10.26 -1.04
CA ILE A 61 -7.90 10.63 -0.71
C ILE A 61 -7.98 11.26 0.68
N VAL A 62 -7.36 10.68 1.70
CA VAL A 62 -7.36 11.25 3.07
C VAL A 62 -6.72 12.64 3.09
N ILE A 63 -5.60 12.83 2.39
CA ILE A 63 -4.93 14.15 2.27
C ILE A 63 -5.85 15.17 1.62
N LEU A 64 -6.54 14.81 0.53
CA LEU A 64 -7.50 15.70 -0.11
C LEU A 64 -8.64 16.08 0.84
N PHE A 65 -9.17 15.13 1.62
CA PHE A 65 -10.23 15.41 2.58
C PHE A 65 -9.76 16.36 3.69
N ASN A 66 -8.55 16.18 4.23
CA ASN A 66 -8.00 17.08 5.24
C ASN A 66 -7.76 18.49 4.67
N ARG A 67 -7.13 18.59 3.49
CA ARG A 67 -6.84 19.88 2.85
C ARG A 67 -8.08 20.69 2.45
N ASN A 68 -9.21 20.02 2.20
CA ASN A 68 -10.48 20.67 1.93
C ASN A 68 -11.33 20.90 3.19
N GLY A 69 -10.77 20.66 4.39
CA GLY A 69 -11.43 20.94 5.66
C GLY A 69 -12.50 19.94 6.08
N PHE A 70 -12.63 18.79 5.41
CA PHE A 70 -13.61 17.76 5.76
C PHE A 70 -13.23 16.96 7.01
N ILE A 71 -11.93 16.90 7.35
CA ILE A 71 -11.42 16.18 8.52
C ILE A 71 -10.39 17.04 9.27
N GLY A 72 -10.49 17.05 10.59
CA GLY A 72 -9.54 17.77 11.45
C GLY A 72 -8.21 17.03 11.64
N ASP A 73 -7.17 17.76 12.01
CA ASP A 73 -5.78 17.26 12.11
C ASP A 73 -5.62 16.11 13.12
N GLY A 74 -6.41 16.12 14.20
CA GLY A 74 -6.41 15.03 15.18
C GLY A 74 -6.89 13.69 14.62
N VAL A 75 -7.77 13.73 13.61
CA VAL A 75 -8.33 12.53 12.95
C VAL A 75 -7.50 12.15 11.71
N TYR A 76 -6.88 13.13 11.06
CA TYR A 76 -6.06 12.95 9.86
C TYR A 76 -4.99 11.85 10.02
N THR A 77 -4.20 11.93 11.08
CA THR A 77 -3.11 10.96 11.34
C THR A 77 -3.66 9.54 11.48
N VAL A 78 -4.75 9.38 12.23
CA VAL A 78 -5.39 8.08 12.44
C VAL A 78 -5.93 7.53 11.12
N LEU A 79 -6.60 8.38 10.33
CA LEU A 79 -7.13 7.98 9.03
C LEU A 79 -6.04 7.55 8.06
N CYS A 80 -4.91 8.25 7.98
CA CYS A 80 -3.77 7.82 7.15
C CYS A 80 -3.31 6.40 7.49
N LEU A 81 -3.20 6.07 8.78
CA LEU A 81 -2.82 4.72 9.23
C LEU A 81 -3.91 3.69 8.93
N VAL A 82 -5.16 4.01 9.20
CA VAL A 82 -6.32 3.12 8.95
C VAL A 82 -6.40 2.78 7.48
N VAL A 83 -6.32 3.78 6.58
CA VAL A 83 -6.46 3.51 5.16
C VAL A 83 -5.26 2.74 4.58
N TYR A 84 -4.08 2.89 5.17
CA TYR A 84 -2.93 2.07 4.81
C TYR A 84 -3.12 0.61 5.21
N MET A 85 -3.69 0.36 6.40
CA MET A 85 -4.11 -0.99 6.81
C MET A 85 -5.23 -1.55 5.92
N LEU A 86 -6.18 -0.72 5.49
CA LEU A 86 -7.22 -1.14 4.54
C LEU A 86 -6.61 -1.59 3.22
N ALA A 87 -5.62 -0.87 2.67
CA ALA A 87 -4.89 -1.30 1.47
C ALA A 87 -4.21 -2.67 1.66
N ALA A 88 -3.66 -2.92 2.86
CA ALA A 88 -3.09 -4.23 3.21
C ALA A 88 -4.15 -5.35 3.21
N VAL A 89 -5.32 -5.12 3.82
CA VAL A 89 -6.42 -6.09 3.87
C VAL A 89 -6.95 -6.38 2.48
N VAL A 90 -7.16 -5.35 1.66
CA VAL A 90 -7.63 -5.49 0.28
C VAL A 90 -6.62 -6.30 -0.55
N THR A 91 -5.32 -6.04 -0.38
CA THR A 91 -4.27 -6.79 -1.09
C THR A 91 -4.29 -8.27 -0.72
N GLU A 92 -4.38 -8.60 0.58
CA GLU A 92 -4.44 -10.00 1.02
C GLU A 92 -5.69 -10.69 0.50
N TYR A 93 -6.84 -10.02 0.54
CA TYR A 93 -8.09 -10.56 -0.01
C TYR A 93 -7.97 -10.86 -1.52
N MET A 94 -7.33 -9.96 -2.28
CA MET A 94 -7.10 -10.19 -3.71
C MET A 94 -6.15 -11.36 -3.97
N LEU A 95 -5.08 -11.49 -3.18
CA LEU A 95 -4.16 -12.65 -3.23
C LEU A 95 -4.90 -13.95 -2.93
N TYR A 96 -5.73 -13.95 -1.89
CA TYR A 96 -6.56 -15.08 -1.51
C TYR A 96 -7.47 -15.54 -2.65
N LYS A 97 -8.18 -14.60 -3.26
CA LYS A 97 -9.06 -14.89 -4.40
C LYS A 97 -8.28 -15.36 -5.63
N LYS A 98 -7.07 -14.82 -5.87
CA LYS A 98 -6.20 -15.21 -6.98
C LYS A 98 -5.72 -16.66 -6.83
N ASN A 99 -5.30 -17.08 -5.64
CA ASN A 99 -4.77 -18.44 -5.43
C ASN A 99 -5.85 -19.54 -5.38
N ARG A 100 -7.13 -19.16 -5.29
CA ARG A 100 -8.27 -20.09 -5.35
C ARG A 100 -8.77 -20.35 -6.77
N LYS A 101 -8.31 -19.58 -7.75
CA LYS A 101 -8.60 -19.80 -9.17
C LYS A 101 -7.49 -20.63 -9.79
#